data_AF-A0A8K1DDH8-F1
#
_entry.id   AF-A0A8K1DDH8-F1
#
_cell.length_a   1.000
_cell.length_b   1.000
_cell.length_c   1.000
_cell.angle_alpha   90.00
_cell.angle_beta   90.00
_cell.angle_gamma   90.00
#
_symmetry.space_group_name_H-M   'P 1'
#
loop_
_entity.id
_entity.type
_entity.pdbx_description
1 polymer ?
#
loop_
_entity_poly.entity_id
_entity_poly.type
_entity_poly.pdbx_seq_one_letter_code
_entity_poly.pdbx_strand_id
1 'polypeptide(L)'
;MPLKLDEIDIALLESLIKDGRKSFRQIAREINVSTPTVKTRYERLVNVGLIKAVLPDIDLGKLETKTSVILDHIREKALKRPSDKTSTREHL
;
A
#
# COMPACT_ATOMS: atom_id res chain seq x y z
N MET A 1 4.88 11.90 -16.87
CA MET A 1 4.16 10.89 -17.69
C MET A 1 3.46 9.91 -16.76
N PRO A 2 2.24 9.45 -17.07
CA PRO A 2 1.53 8.46 -16.24
C PRO A 2 2.29 7.12 -16.22
N LEU A 3 2.30 6.46 -15.06
CA LEU A 3 2.89 5.12 -14.93
C LEU A 3 2.05 4.11 -15.70
N LYS A 4 2.67 3.38 -16.64
CA LYS A 4 2.02 2.27 -17.34
C LYS A 4 2.13 1.00 -16.48
N LEU A 5 0.99 0.39 -16.19
CA LEU A 5 0.88 -0.89 -15.49
C LEU A 5 0.63 -1.99 -16.51
N ASP A 6 1.25 -3.16 -16.30
CA ASP A 6 0.92 -4.37 -17.04
C ASP A 6 -0.08 -5.25 -16.26
N GLU A 7 -0.47 -6.37 -16.88
CA GLU A 7 -1.45 -7.30 -16.33
C GLU A 7 -1.02 -7.89 -14.96
N ILE A 8 0.28 -8.10 -14.76
CA ILE A 8 0.82 -8.62 -13.49
C ILE A 8 0.71 -7.54 -12.41
N ASP A 9 1.04 -6.29 -12.73
CA ASP A 9 0.88 -5.17 -11.80
C ASP A 9 -0.59 -5.01 -11.37
N ILE A 10 -1.52 -5.10 -12.32
CA ILE A 10 -2.97 -5.00 -12.06
C ILE A 10 -3.44 -6.15 -11.17
N ALA A 11 -3.07 -7.40 -11.48
CA ALA A 11 -3.47 -8.57 -10.70
C ALA A 11 -2.88 -8.56 -9.27
N LEU A 12 -1.64 -8.09 -9.11
CA LEU A 12 -1.02 -7.86 -7.80
C LEU A 12 -1.84 -6.84 -6.98
N LEU A 13 -2.17 -5.69 -7.58
CA LEU A 13 -2.96 -4.66 -6.92
C LEU A 13 -4.35 -5.17 -6.55
N GLU A 14 -5.01 -5.90 -7.45
CA GLU A 14 -6.32 -6.51 -7.18
C GLU A 14 -6.25 -7.48 -5.99
N SER A 15 -5.22 -8.33 -5.93
CA SER A 15 -5.04 -9.27 -4.81
C SER A 15 -4.84 -8.54 -3.47
N LEU A 16 -4.06 -7.45 -3.46
CA LEU A 16 -3.82 -6.63 -2.27
C LEU A 16 -5.04 -5.80 -1.85
N ILE A 17 -5.84 -5.29 -2.79
CA ILE A 17 -7.10 -4.58 -2.48
C ILE A 17 -8.08 -5.53 -1.80
N LYS A 18 -8.15 -6.79 -2.27
CA LYS A 18 -9.00 -7.82 -1.66
C LYS A 18 -8.49 -8.24 -0.28
N ASP A 19 -7.18 -8.46 -0.13
CA ASP A 19 -6.56 -8.76 1.16
C ASP A 19 -5.09 -8.33 1.18
N GLY A 20 -4.83 -7.17 1.79
CA GLY A 20 -3.49 -6.61 1.94
C GLY A 20 -2.57 -7.42 2.86
N ARG A 21 -3.09 -8.43 3.57
CA ARG A 21 -2.31 -9.30 4.47
C ARG A 21 -1.68 -10.49 3.74
N LYS A 22 -2.03 -10.71 2.47
CA LYS A 22 -1.50 -11.83 1.69
C LYS A 22 0.02 -11.74 1.57
N SER A 23 0.68 -12.88 1.79
CA SER A 23 2.10 -13.04 1.48
C SER A 23 2.34 -13.01 -0.04
N PHE A 24 3.53 -12.59 -0.46
CA PHE A 24 3.92 -12.66 -1.88
C PHE A 24 3.82 -14.07 -2.47
N ARG A 25 4.00 -15.11 -1.65
CA ARG A 25 3.82 -16.51 -2.08
C ARG A 25 2.35 -16.81 -2.39
N GLN A 26 1.40 -16.31 -1.61
CA GLN A 26 -0.03 -16.48 -1.90
C GLN A 26 -0.39 -15.78 -3.20
N ILE A 27 0.00 -14.51 -3.34
CA ILE A 27 -0.28 -13.72 -4.54
C ILE A 27 0.36 -14.36 -5.78
N ALA A 28 1.61 -14.83 -5.67
CA ALA A 28 2.31 -15.50 -6.76
C ALA A 28 1.56 -16.74 -7.29
N ARG A 29 1.00 -17.56 -6.38
CA ARG A 29 0.18 -18.71 -6.75
C ARG A 29 -1.13 -18.30 -7.42
N GLU A 30 -1.77 -17.22 -6.94
CA GLU A 30 -3.03 -16.72 -7.48
C GLU A 30 -2.87 -16.18 -8.91
N ILE A 31 -1.79 -15.44 -9.18
CA ILE A 31 -1.55 -14.80 -10.48
C ILE A 31 -0.65 -15.61 -11.42
N ASN A 32 -0.29 -16.83 -11.02
CA ASN A 32 0.56 -17.77 -11.76
C ASN A 32 1.93 -17.22 -12.19
N VAL A 33 2.67 -16.62 -11.24
CA VAL A 33 4.05 -16.15 -11.46
C VAL A 33 4.96 -16.56 -10.30
N SER A 34 6.27 -16.29 -10.40
CA SER A 34 7.21 -16.59 -9.32
C SER A 34 7.06 -15.60 -8.14
N THR A 35 7.35 -16.05 -6.91
CA THR A 35 7.39 -15.15 -5.73
C THR A 35 8.38 -13.99 -5.90
N PRO A 36 9.60 -14.20 -6.44
CA PRO A 36 10.50 -13.09 -6.79
C PRO A 36 9.89 -12.08 -7.76
N THR A 37 9.14 -12.53 -8.78
CA THR A 37 8.43 -11.64 -9.72
C THR A 37 7.48 -10.72 -8.96
N VAL A 38 6.62 -11.26 -8.08
CA VAL A 38 5.69 -10.47 -7.26
C VAL A 38 6.43 -9.45 -6.40
N LYS A 39 7.51 -9.88 -5.72
CA LYS A 39 8.32 -9.02 -4.85
C LYS A 39 8.89 -7.84 -5.60
N THR A 40 9.58 -8.07 -6.73
CA THR A 40 10.17 -7.01 -7.55
C THR A 40 9.11 -6.03 -8.06
N ARG A 41 7.95 -6.54 -8.46
CA ARG A 41 6.81 -5.71 -8.92
C ARG A 41 6.28 -4.83 -7.80
N TYR A 42 6.00 -5.42 -6.63
CA TYR A 42 5.55 -4.70 -5.45
C TYR A 42 6.55 -3.61 -5.02
N GLU A 43 7.84 -3.94 -4.91
CA GLU A 43 8.88 -3.00 -4.53
C GLU A 43 8.97 -1.83 -5.52
N ARG A 44 8.90 -2.10 -6.83
CA ARG A 44 8.84 -1.05 -7.85
C ARG A 44 7.64 -0.12 -7.62
N LEU A 45 6.44 -0.67 -7.39
CA LEU A 45 5.22 0.12 -7.18
C LEU A 45 5.25 0.96 -5.89
N VAL A 46 5.92 0.46 -4.85
CA VAL A 46 6.19 1.24 -3.62
C VAL A 46 7.22 2.34 -3.88
N ASN A 47 8.33 2.02 -4.54
CA ASN A 47 9.43 2.96 -4.79
C ASN A 47 9.01 4.15 -5.66
N VAL A 48 8.14 3.92 -6.65
CA VAL A 48 7.56 5.01 -7.47
C VAL A 48 6.43 5.76 -6.78
N GLY A 49 6.08 5.39 -5.54
CA GLY A 49 5.04 6.04 -4.74
C GLY A 49 3.61 5.70 -5.14
N LEU A 50 3.39 4.70 -6.00
CA LEU A 50 2.04 4.25 -6.36
C LEU A 50 1.38 3.52 -5.18
N ILE A 51 2.06 2.55 -4.58
CA ILE A 51 1.63 1.91 -3.32
C ILE A 51 2.21 2.74 -2.17
N LYS A 52 1.37 3.60 -1.58
CA LYS A 52 1.78 4.46 -0.47
C LYS A 52 1.79 3.73 0.87
N ALA A 53 0.83 2.83 1.09
CA ALA A 53 0.71 2.03 2.30
C ALA A 53 -0.22 0.83 2.07
N VAL A 54 -0.07 -0.19 2.91
CA VAL A 54 -1.09 -1.21 3.16
C VAL A 54 -1.53 -1.00 4.61
N LEU A 55 -2.82 -0.75 4.81
CA LEU A 55 -3.37 -0.42 6.12
C LEU A 55 -4.42 -1.45 6.52
N PRO A 56 -4.46 -1.87 7.80
CA PRO A 56 -5.53 -2.71 8.29
C PRO A 56 -6.85 -1.92 8.34
N ASP A 57 -7.95 -2.56 7.94
CA ASP A 57 -9.29 -2.06 8.23
C ASP A 57 -9.72 -2.59 9.61
N ILE A 58 -9.84 -1.67 10.57
CA ILE A 58 -10.06 -1.99 11.98
C ILE A 58 -11.46 -1.50 12.36
N ASP A 59 -12.28 -2.42 12.86
CA ASP A 59 -13.58 -2.10 13.45
C ASP A 59 -13.38 -1.54 14.86
N LEU A 60 -13.36 -0.21 14.97
CA LEU A 60 -13.16 0.49 16.23
C LEU A 60 -14.39 0.43 17.15
N GLY A 61 -15.57 0.06 16.63
CA GLY A 61 -16.77 -0.16 17.45
C GLY A 61 -16.66 -1.39 18.35
N LYS A 62 -15.73 -2.29 18.06
CA LYS A 62 -15.42 -3.47 18.88
C LYS A 62 -14.42 -3.19 20.00
N LEU A 63 -13.98 -1.95 20.18
CA LEU A 63 -12.97 -1.57 21.17
C LEU A 63 -13.58 -0.72 22.28
N GLU A 64 -12.93 -0.74 23.45
CA GLU A 64 -13.20 0.25 24.49
C GLU A 64 -12.92 1.67 23.97
N THR A 65 -13.76 2.63 24.39
CA THR A 65 -13.71 4.03 23.91
C THR A 65 -12.33 4.67 24.00
N LYS A 66 -11.57 4.37 25.06
CA LYS A 66 -10.22 4.92 25.22
C LYS A 66 -9.28 4.41 24.12
N THR A 67 -9.37 3.13 23.79
CA THR A 67 -8.50 2.47 22.81
C THR A 67 -8.86 2.88 21.39
N SER A 68 -10.15 3.00 21.07
CA SER A 68 -10.60 3.47 19.75
C SER A 68 -10.06 4.86 19.42
N VAL A 69 -10.17 5.82 20.36
CA VAL A 69 -9.65 7.19 20.20
C VAL A 69 -8.13 7.20 19.96
N ILE A 70 -7.38 6.35 20.66
CA ILE A 70 -5.92 6.25 20.47
C ILE A 70 -5.59 5.74 19.07
N LEU A 71 -6.27 4.69 18.62
CA LEU A 71 -6.01 4.10 17.31
C LEU A 71 -6.42 5.03 16.16
N ASP A 72 -7.52 5.77 16.31
CA ASP A 72 -7.91 6.81 15.35
C ASP A 72 -6.82 7.87 15.21
N HIS A 73 -6.27 8.35 16.33
CA HIS A 73 -5.21 9.35 16.29
C HIS A 73 -3.93 8.82 15.63
N ILE A 74 -3.57 7.56 15.88
CA ILE A 74 -2.42 6.90 15.25
C ILE A 74 -2.65 6.77 13.73
N ARG A 75 -3.85 6.34 13.31
CA ARG A 75 -4.24 6.21 11.90
C ARG A 75 -4.13 7.54 11.16
N GLU A 76 -4.69 8.60 11.73
CA GLU A 76 -4.63 9.96 11.16
C GLU A 76 -3.20 10.44 10.97
N LYS A 77 -2.33 10.23 11.97
CA LYS A 77 -0.91 10.58 11.86
C LYS A 77 -0.19 9.76 10.80
N ALA A 78 -0.52 8.48 10.65
CA ALA A 78 0.06 7.59 9.64
C ALA A 78 -0.40 7.91 8.21
N LEU A 79 -1.61 8.46 8.03
CA LEU A 79 -2.14 8.88 6.73
C LEU A 79 -1.60 10.24 6.27
N LYS A 80 -1.31 11.15 7.21
CA LYS A 80 -0.72 12.48 6.94
C LYS A 80 0.78 12.45 6.62
N ARG A 81 1.28 11.41 5.94
CA ARG A 81 2.71 11.28 5.57
C ARG A 81 3.23 12.54 4.83
N PRO A 82 4.50 12.92 5.04
CA PRO A 82 5.11 14.10 4.42
C PRO A 82 5.38 13.85 2.92
N SER A 83 4.35 13.87 2.08
CA SER A 83 4.51 13.88 0.62
C SER A 83 4.61 15.30 0.03
N ASP A 84 4.90 16.31 0.86
CA ASP A 84 4.86 17.72 0.46
C ASP A 84 6.18 18.47 0.77
N LYS A 85 7.34 17.88 0.42
CA LYS A 85 8.66 18.56 0.51
C LYS A 85 9.61 18.34 -0.67
N THR A 86 9.14 17.93 -1.86
CA THR A 86 10.03 17.76 -3.03
C THR A 86 9.50 18.37 -4.33
N SER A 87 8.64 19.38 -4.26
CA SER A 87 8.30 20.23 -5.43
C SER A 87 8.49 21.72 -5.13
N THR A 88 9.61 22.07 -4.48
CA THR A 88 10.14 23.44 -4.47
C THR A 88 11.65 23.40 -4.68
N ARG A 89 12.05 22.97 -5.88
CA ARG A 89 13.18 23.60 -6.57
C ARG A 89 12.68 24.02 -7.93
N GLU A 90 11.99 25.16 -7.91
CA GLU A 90 11.84 25.99 -9.09
C GLU A 90 13.23 26.19 -9.70
N HIS A 91 13.25 26.12 -11.03
CA HIS A 91 14.40 26.47 -11.83
C HIS A 91 14.83 27.90 -11.47
N LEU A 92 16.06 28.03 -10.98
CA LEU A 92 16.91 29.20 -11.17
C LEU A 92 18.15 28.72 -11.92
#